data_AF-A0A6J2XGC1-F1
#
_entry.id   AF-A0A6J2XGC1-F1
#
_cell.length_a   1.000
_cell.length_b   1.000
_cell.length_c   1.000
_cell.angle_alpha   90.00
_cell.angle_beta   90.00
_cell.angle_gamma   90.00
#
_symmetry.space_group_name_H-M   'P 1'
#
loop_
_entity.id
_entity.type
_entity.pdbx_description
1 polymer ?
#
loop_
_entity_poly.entity_id
_entity_poly.type
_entity_poly.pdbx_seq_one_letter_code
_entity_poly.pdbx_strand_id
1 'polypeptide(L)'
;MEGLLLIKECKYCHENLKSCLDEGIECIVCNSNVHAGCLKRGSVPGGLHGDLFYNFTCQECSDIGSEKFVRQKLSWLQVITLSLYHLGTKSAGLARNGFFHWRDHIVAFIDRNWDILFPNEIKRKKKWIGTVAGRLSHYSSYLFLSGGKTVINKTAWWTLMYPKITPLVLSNIYNVMNLEKQKAKSRNEKRVTSDAESFDALLKQYVPDENLTKKFDISRRHINSIENIDEVDNQTEKKKQKSIKRKILLPNYKDLPKKLMKFTPISSLTEEPVFYDNPSEQIPIQKSQNGPSMKPLKLLDPMCYYNTSLNNISRMKMQKMHVKLTGNIRKEITLSPYSGIYLKPYIRRDVDTFPSWLKLMAEIQLTANKTDPEFILNPRAPIDYTYVQPEHIPAINSLCNQFFWPGIDLTESLQYPDFSCVALYKRLIIGFAFLVPDVKHTENYISFVFTRPGWRNCSIAKFMVYHLIQTSLGRDITLHVSINNPALFLYQQFGFKVENVVLDFYDKYFRTDVQDSKHAFFCRLER
;
A
#
# COMPACT_ATOMS: atom_id res chain seq x y z
N MET A 1 -38.14 1.52 -16.47
CA MET A 1 -38.17 0.40 -15.49
C MET A 1 -37.97 -0.97 -16.14
N GLU A 2 -37.93 -1.08 -17.48
CA GLU A 2 -37.42 -2.27 -18.21
C GLU A 2 -35.90 -2.22 -18.49
N GLY A 3 -35.27 -1.04 -18.33
CA GLY A 3 -33.87 -0.78 -18.72
C GLY A 3 -32.76 -1.41 -17.87
N LEU A 4 -33.07 -2.08 -16.74
CA LEU A 4 -32.08 -2.78 -15.90
C LEU A 4 -31.75 -4.19 -16.42
N LEU A 5 -32.64 -4.77 -17.23
CA LEU A 5 -32.52 -6.10 -17.84
C LEU A 5 -32.24 -6.03 -19.35
N LEU A 6 -32.29 -4.84 -19.94
CA LEU A 6 -31.91 -4.61 -21.33
C LEU A 6 -30.38 -4.71 -21.44
N ILE A 7 -29.93 -5.60 -22.32
CA ILE A 7 -28.52 -5.65 -22.74
C ILE A 7 -28.22 -4.31 -23.41
N LYS A 8 -27.45 -3.48 -22.70
CA LYS A 8 -26.99 -2.19 -23.21
C LYS A 8 -25.65 -2.43 -23.90
N GLU A 9 -25.44 -1.80 -25.05
CA GLU A 9 -24.15 -1.81 -25.74
C GLU A 9 -23.35 -0.54 -25.40
N CYS A 10 -22.02 -0.70 -25.26
CA CYS A 10 -21.13 0.42 -25.04
C CYS A 10 -20.88 1.18 -26.35
N LYS A 11 -21.10 2.49 -26.35
CA LYS A 11 -20.88 3.34 -27.53
C LYS A 11 -19.43 3.35 -28.05
N TYR A 12 -18.44 3.14 -27.19
CA TYR A 12 -17.03 3.29 -27.55
C TYR A 12 -16.31 1.98 -27.91
N CYS A 13 -16.66 0.86 -27.26
CA CYS A 13 -16.06 -0.44 -27.59
C CYS A 13 -17.02 -1.40 -28.29
N HIS A 14 -18.31 -1.04 -28.42
CA HIS A 14 -19.37 -1.87 -29.01
C HIS A 14 -19.57 -3.24 -28.31
N GLU A 15 -19.02 -3.42 -27.11
CA GLU A 15 -19.24 -4.61 -26.30
C GLU A 15 -20.49 -4.45 -25.41
N ASN A 16 -21.12 -5.58 -25.08
CA ASN A 16 -22.28 -5.63 -24.21
C ASN A 16 -21.91 -5.35 -22.74
N LEU A 17 -22.66 -4.44 -22.12
CA LEU A 17 -22.57 -4.13 -20.70
C LEU A 17 -23.16 -5.30 -19.89
N LYS A 18 -22.36 -5.83 -18.95
CA LYS A 18 -22.82 -6.91 -18.06
C LYS A 18 -23.64 -6.28 -16.93
N SER A 19 -24.94 -6.58 -16.89
CA SER A 19 -25.83 -6.15 -15.81
C SER A 19 -25.21 -6.47 -14.45
N CYS A 20 -25.27 -5.51 -13.52
CA CYS A 20 -24.80 -5.64 -12.13
C CYS A 20 -23.28 -5.82 -11.88
N LEU A 21 -22.45 -6.04 -12.91
CA LEU A 21 -21.00 -6.29 -12.76
C LEU A 21 -20.13 -5.29 -13.53
N ASP A 22 -20.55 -4.87 -14.71
CA ASP A 22 -19.81 -3.96 -15.58
C ASP A 22 -20.78 -2.95 -16.19
N GLU A 23 -21.24 -2.04 -15.34
CA GLU A 23 -22.22 -1.04 -15.70
C GLU A 23 -21.54 0.21 -16.26
N GLY A 24 -22.20 0.79 -17.26
CA GLY A 24 -21.74 1.96 -17.97
C GLY A 24 -22.50 3.18 -17.51
N ILE A 25 -21.87 4.34 -17.71
CA ILE A 25 -22.50 5.62 -17.49
C ILE A 25 -23.33 6.02 -18.73
N GLU A 26 -24.55 6.50 -18.50
CA GLU A 26 -25.49 6.88 -19.56
C GLU A 26 -25.32 8.36 -19.92
N CYS A 27 -25.21 8.67 -21.21
CA CYS A 27 -25.16 10.04 -21.69
C CYS A 27 -26.56 10.68 -21.64
N ILE A 28 -26.70 11.84 -21.01
CA ILE A 28 -28.00 12.53 -20.85
C ILE A 28 -28.62 12.95 -22.18
N VAL A 29 -27.80 13.18 -23.21
CA VAL A 29 -28.25 13.72 -24.50
C VAL A 29 -28.64 12.62 -25.47
N CYS A 30 -27.80 11.59 -25.62
CA CYS A 30 -28.02 10.52 -26.60
C CYS A 30 -28.50 9.20 -26.00
N ASN A 31 -28.66 9.11 -24.67
CA ASN A 31 -29.05 7.92 -23.92
C ASN A 31 -28.20 6.66 -24.19
N SER A 32 -27.03 6.84 -24.80
CA SER A 32 -26.07 5.75 -25.04
C SER A 32 -25.24 5.50 -23.79
N ASN A 33 -24.91 4.23 -23.54
CA ASN A 33 -24.12 3.84 -22.37
C ASN A 33 -22.65 3.70 -22.74
N VAL A 34 -21.76 3.99 -21.80
CA VAL A 34 -20.31 3.89 -21.98
C VAL A 34 -19.70 3.22 -20.76
N HIS A 35 -18.89 2.18 -20.95
CA HIS A 35 -18.16 1.56 -19.84
C HIS A 35 -17.28 2.58 -19.12
N ALA A 36 -17.22 2.50 -17.78
CA ALA A 36 -16.35 3.38 -17.00
C ALA A 36 -14.87 3.31 -17.44
N GLY A 37 -14.41 2.13 -17.88
CA GLY A 37 -13.05 1.93 -18.42
C GLY A 37 -12.85 2.40 -19.86
N CYS A 38 -13.93 2.60 -20.64
CA CYS A 38 -13.86 3.08 -22.01
C CYS A 38 -13.90 4.61 -22.12
N LEU A 39 -14.19 5.33 -21.02
CA LEU A 39 -14.07 6.79 -20.96
C LEU A 39 -12.65 7.21 -21.36
N LYS A 40 -12.47 8.37 -21.99
CA LYS A 40 -11.13 8.80 -22.43
C LYS A 40 -10.11 8.94 -21.29
N ARG A 41 -10.59 9.25 -20.08
CA ARG A 41 -9.78 9.31 -18.85
C ARG A 41 -9.54 7.93 -18.21
N GLY A 42 -10.15 6.87 -18.74
CA GLY A 42 -10.14 5.51 -18.20
C GLY A 42 -10.99 5.31 -16.94
N SER A 43 -11.59 6.38 -16.39
CA SER A 43 -12.50 6.33 -15.24
C SER A 43 -13.29 7.64 -15.10
N VAL A 44 -14.36 7.61 -14.30
CA VAL A 44 -15.06 8.83 -13.85
C VAL A 44 -14.14 9.67 -12.95
N PRO A 45 -14.38 10.99 -12.83
CA PRO A 45 -13.64 11.83 -11.89
C PRO A 45 -13.62 11.23 -10.47
N GLY A 46 -12.47 11.32 -9.79
CA GLY A 46 -12.29 10.77 -8.44
C GLY A 46 -11.94 9.27 -8.36
N GLY A 47 -12.08 8.50 -9.44
CA GLY A 47 -11.53 7.13 -9.53
C GLY A 47 -12.12 6.11 -8.55
N LEU A 48 -13.28 6.41 -7.95
CA LEU A 48 -13.94 5.51 -7.01
C LEU A 48 -14.56 4.32 -7.76
N HIS A 49 -14.09 3.11 -7.45
CA HIS A 49 -14.65 1.89 -8.03
C HIS A 49 -16.14 1.72 -7.71
N GLY A 50 -16.96 1.53 -8.74
CA GLY A 50 -18.42 1.43 -8.63
C GLY A 50 -19.16 2.77 -8.57
N ASP A 51 -18.46 3.91 -8.72
CA ASP A 51 -19.08 5.23 -8.76
C ASP A 51 -19.55 5.59 -10.17
N LEU A 52 -20.87 5.60 -10.36
CA LEU A 52 -21.52 5.97 -11.62
C LEU A 52 -22.49 7.15 -11.44
N PHE A 53 -22.44 7.84 -10.31
CA PHE A 53 -23.40 8.88 -9.94
C PHE A 53 -23.02 10.26 -10.52
N TYR A 54 -23.03 10.33 -11.84
CA TYR A 54 -22.66 11.51 -12.59
C TYR A 54 -23.66 11.78 -13.71
N ASN A 55 -23.92 13.06 -13.92
CA ASN A 55 -24.54 13.57 -15.12
C ASN A 55 -23.45 13.63 -16.21
N PHE A 56 -23.47 12.66 -17.12
CA PHE A 56 -22.48 12.51 -18.17
C PHE A 56 -22.99 13.03 -19.52
N THR A 57 -22.12 13.74 -20.22
CA THR A 57 -22.31 14.12 -21.62
C THR A 57 -21.13 13.60 -22.42
N CYS A 58 -21.43 12.71 -23.38
CA CYS A 58 -20.42 12.13 -24.24
C CYS A 58 -19.78 13.19 -25.15
N GLN A 59 -18.60 12.89 -25.69
CA GLN A 59 -17.83 13.81 -26.51
C GLN A 59 -18.62 14.41 -27.69
N GLU A 60 -19.39 13.58 -28.40
CA GLU A 60 -20.18 13.99 -29.57
C GLU A 60 -21.36 14.88 -29.21
N CYS A 61 -21.87 14.78 -27.97
CA CYS A 61 -22.99 15.58 -27.50
C CYS A 61 -22.56 16.84 -26.75
N SER A 62 -21.25 17.07 -26.60
CA SER A 62 -20.69 18.19 -25.85
C SER A 62 -20.25 19.29 -26.81
N ASP A 63 -20.68 20.52 -26.57
CA ASP A 63 -20.35 21.69 -27.41
C ASP A 63 -18.84 21.96 -27.54
N ILE A 64 -18.06 21.41 -26.60
CA ILE A 64 -16.60 21.62 -26.48
C ILE A 64 -15.82 20.46 -27.14
N GLY A 65 -16.51 19.40 -27.59
CA GLY A 65 -15.87 18.20 -28.13
C GLY A 65 -15.07 17.41 -27.09
N SER A 66 -15.40 17.57 -25.80
CA SER A 66 -14.80 16.85 -24.67
C SER A 66 -15.87 16.27 -23.74
N GLU A 67 -15.59 15.12 -23.11
CA GLU A 67 -16.46 14.51 -22.11
C GLU A 67 -16.68 15.45 -20.91
N LYS A 68 -17.95 15.70 -20.56
CA LYS A 68 -18.34 16.52 -19.39
C LYS A 68 -18.95 15.62 -18.33
N PHE A 69 -18.57 15.85 -17.07
CA PHE A 69 -19.08 15.14 -15.90
C PHE A 69 -19.54 16.15 -14.85
N VAL A 70 -20.80 16.06 -14.44
CA VAL A 70 -21.35 16.85 -13.34
C VAL A 70 -21.79 15.91 -12.22
N ARG A 71 -21.25 16.08 -11.01
CA ARG A 71 -21.51 15.20 -9.87
C ARG A 71 -22.98 15.28 -9.45
N GLN A 72 -23.65 14.13 -9.34
CA GLN A 72 -25.01 14.09 -8.81
C GLN A 72 -25.00 14.21 -7.28
N LYS A 73 -26.08 14.75 -6.71
CA LYS A 73 -26.24 14.85 -5.25
C LYS A 73 -26.52 13.47 -4.66
N LEU A 74 -25.53 12.91 -3.96
CA LEU A 74 -25.65 11.61 -3.31
C LEU A 74 -26.44 11.66 -1.99
N SER A 75 -27.27 10.65 -1.76
CA SER A 75 -27.86 10.34 -0.46
C SER A 75 -26.85 9.64 0.45
N TRP A 76 -27.03 9.74 1.77
CA TRP A 76 -26.17 9.03 2.73
C TRP A 76 -26.16 7.51 2.53
N LEU A 77 -27.26 6.92 2.05
CA LEU A 77 -27.29 5.50 1.72
C LEU A 77 -26.33 5.20 0.56
N GLN A 78 -26.42 5.96 -0.54
CA GLN A 78 -25.52 5.81 -1.69
C GLN A 78 -24.06 6.02 -1.31
N VAL A 79 -23.76 7.04 -0.48
CA VAL A 79 -22.39 7.31 0.01
C VAL A 79 -21.84 6.11 0.79
N ILE A 80 -22.62 5.55 1.72
CA ILE A 80 -22.17 4.43 2.56
C ILE A 80 -22.02 3.15 1.72
N THR A 81 -22.98 2.88 0.82
CA THR A 81 -22.92 1.72 -0.08
C THR A 81 -21.72 1.81 -1.02
N LEU A 82 -21.48 2.98 -1.63
CA LEU A 82 -20.31 3.21 -2.48
C LEU A 82 -19.01 3.06 -1.69
N SER A 83 -18.95 3.63 -0.49
CA SER A 83 -17.76 3.53 0.39
C SER A 83 -17.45 2.08 0.75
N LEU A 84 -18.46 1.31 1.18
CA LEU A 84 -18.27 -0.10 1.52
C LEU A 84 -17.96 -0.96 0.29
N TYR A 85 -18.55 -0.65 -0.88
CA TYR A 85 -18.27 -1.38 -2.12
C TYR A 85 -16.83 -1.13 -2.58
N HIS A 86 -16.40 0.13 -2.58
CA HIS A 86 -15.03 0.50 -2.88
C HIS A 86 -14.04 -0.15 -1.91
N LEU A 87 -14.32 -0.05 -0.60
CA LEU A 87 -13.49 -0.67 0.43
C LEU A 87 -13.45 -2.19 0.27
N GLY A 88 -14.59 -2.83 -0.04
CA GLY A 88 -14.70 -4.27 -0.26
C GLY A 88 -13.87 -4.76 -1.45
N THR A 89 -13.86 -4.01 -2.56
CA THR A 89 -13.19 -4.44 -3.79
C THR A 89 -11.71 -4.04 -3.84
N LYS A 90 -11.39 -2.79 -3.48
CA LYS A 90 -10.01 -2.26 -3.55
C LYS A 90 -9.24 -2.42 -2.24
N SER A 91 -9.94 -2.33 -1.11
CA SER A 91 -9.34 -2.34 0.22
C SER A 91 -9.68 -3.60 1.03
N ALA A 92 -9.88 -4.75 0.37
CA ALA A 92 -10.24 -6.01 1.04
C ALA A 92 -9.26 -6.42 2.15
N GLY A 93 -7.99 -5.99 2.04
CA GLY A 93 -6.94 -6.24 3.05
C GLY A 93 -7.12 -5.48 4.37
N LEU A 94 -7.87 -4.37 4.37
CA LEU A 94 -8.26 -3.64 5.59
C LEU A 94 -9.45 -4.30 6.30
N ALA A 95 -10.15 -5.21 5.62
CA ALA A 95 -11.33 -5.87 6.14
C ALA A 95 -10.94 -7.03 7.08
N ARG A 96 -11.58 -7.12 8.25
CA ARG A 96 -11.51 -8.33 9.10
C ARG A 96 -12.62 -9.27 8.66
N ASN A 97 -12.27 -10.36 8.01
CA ASN A 97 -13.23 -11.33 7.44
C ASN A 97 -14.28 -10.68 6.52
N GLY A 98 -13.90 -9.62 5.78
CA GLY A 98 -14.80 -8.86 4.91
C GLY A 98 -15.63 -7.79 5.61
N PHE A 99 -15.44 -7.57 6.92
CA PHE A 99 -16.07 -6.48 7.68
C PHE A 99 -15.11 -5.30 7.90
N PHE A 100 -15.67 -4.09 7.90
CA PHE A 100 -14.96 -2.83 8.12
C PHE A 100 -15.45 -2.15 9.40
N HIS A 101 -14.54 -1.53 10.15
CA HIS A 101 -14.91 -0.76 11.32
C HIS A 101 -15.56 0.56 10.90
N TRP A 102 -16.73 0.90 11.45
CA TRP A 102 -17.50 2.05 10.95
C TRP A 102 -16.79 3.39 11.14
N ARG A 103 -16.06 3.59 12.24
CA ARG A 103 -15.37 4.85 12.51
C ARG A 103 -14.01 4.91 11.80
N ASP A 104 -13.17 3.93 12.07
CA ASP A 104 -11.77 3.98 11.63
C ASP A 104 -11.61 3.68 10.14
N HIS A 105 -12.57 2.97 9.51
CA HIS A 105 -12.51 2.68 8.08
C HIS A 105 -13.56 3.48 7.29
N ILE A 106 -14.86 3.33 7.60
CA ILE A 106 -15.92 3.93 6.78
C ILE A 106 -15.93 5.47 6.92
N VAL A 107 -15.96 5.99 8.15
CA VAL A 107 -15.95 7.45 8.38
C VAL A 107 -14.62 8.06 7.93
N ALA A 108 -13.49 7.43 8.22
CA ALA A 108 -12.18 7.91 7.75
C ALA A 108 -12.10 7.96 6.21
N PHE A 109 -12.66 6.96 5.52
CA PHE A 109 -12.73 6.95 4.06
C PHE A 109 -13.59 8.08 3.51
N ILE A 110 -14.77 8.32 4.10
CA ILE A 110 -15.66 9.42 3.69
C ILE A 110 -15.01 10.78 3.93
N ASP A 111 -14.28 10.94 5.04
CA ASP A 111 -13.62 12.21 5.37
C ASP A 111 -12.46 12.53 4.41
N ARG A 112 -11.64 11.53 4.05
CA ARG A 112 -10.55 11.69 3.07
C ARG A 112 -11.05 11.97 1.66
N ASN A 113 -12.20 11.40 1.29
CA ASN A 113 -12.78 11.54 -0.05
C ASN A 113 -13.96 12.52 -0.09
N TRP A 114 -14.05 13.44 0.88
CA TRP A 114 -15.21 14.32 1.03
C TRP A 114 -15.49 15.14 -0.24
N ASP A 115 -14.44 15.74 -0.80
CA ASP A 115 -14.54 16.64 -1.95
C ASP A 115 -14.85 15.90 -3.26
N ILE A 116 -14.61 14.58 -3.29
CA ILE A 116 -14.99 13.70 -4.41
C ILE A 116 -16.46 13.29 -4.28
N LEU A 117 -16.89 12.97 -3.05
CA LEU A 117 -18.21 12.42 -2.78
C LEU A 117 -19.32 13.47 -2.84
N PHE A 118 -19.05 14.69 -2.36
CA PHE A 118 -20.02 15.76 -2.24
C PHE A 118 -19.64 16.96 -3.13
N PRO A 119 -20.61 17.57 -3.83
CA PRO A 119 -20.39 18.84 -4.52
C PRO A 119 -19.87 19.93 -3.56
N ASN A 120 -19.02 20.83 -4.07
CA ASN A 120 -18.34 21.90 -3.31
C ASN A 120 -19.29 22.84 -2.53
N GLU A 121 -20.59 22.80 -2.80
CA GLU A 121 -21.63 23.59 -2.13
C GLU A 121 -22.01 23.04 -0.74
N ILE A 122 -21.68 21.78 -0.43
CA ILE A 122 -22.10 21.12 0.82
C ILE A 122 -21.05 21.29 1.92
N LYS A 123 -21.30 22.25 2.83
CA LYS A 123 -20.49 22.42 4.06
C LYS A 123 -20.63 21.21 5.00
N ARG A 124 -19.51 20.79 5.60
CA ARG A 124 -19.44 19.67 6.57
C ARG A 124 -20.36 19.93 7.78
N LYS A 125 -21.44 19.17 7.92
CA LYS A 125 -22.34 19.27 9.09
C LYS A 125 -21.64 18.69 10.33
N LYS A 126 -21.53 19.43 11.44
CA LYS A 126 -20.83 18.99 12.68
C LYS A 126 -21.22 17.59 13.23
N LYS A 127 -22.40 17.05 12.88
CA LYS A 127 -22.92 15.73 13.33
C LYS A 127 -22.99 14.65 12.25
N TRP A 128 -22.31 14.80 11.12
CA TRP A 128 -22.41 13.85 9.99
C TRP A 128 -21.92 12.43 10.35
N ILE A 129 -20.92 12.31 11.23
CA ILE A 129 -20.36 11.03 11.70
C ILE A 129 -21.44 10.14 12.34
N GLY A 130 -22.31 10.74 13.17
CA GLY A 130 -23.44 10.00 13.77
C GLY A 130 -24.50 9.58 12.76
N THR A 131 -24.62 10.30 11.63
CA THR A 131 -25.54 9.93 10.54
C THR A 131 -25.09 8.63 9.87
N VAL A 132 -23.78 8.40 9.74
CA VAL A 132 -23.23 7.16 9.18
C VAL A 132 -23.61 5.97 10.06
N ALA A 133 -23.35 6.05 11.36
CA ALA A 133 -23.72 5.00 12.32
C ALA A 133 -25.23 4.73 12.33
N GLY A 134 -26.06 5.78 12.36
CA GLY A 134 -27.52 5.66 12.35
C GLY A 134 -28.05 4.98 11.08
N ARG A 135 -27.48 5.32 9.91
CA ARG A 135 -27.89 4.73 8.62
C ARG A 135 -27.46 3.27 8.49
N LEU A 136 -26.26 2.91 8.94
CA LEU A 136 -25.81 1.52 8.99
C LEU A 136 -26.76 0.64 9.80
N SER A 137 -27.16 1.12 10.98
CA SER A 137 -28.11 0.42 11.86
C SER A 137 -29.52 0.33 11.25
N HIS A 138 -30.02 1.42 10.66
CA HIS A 138 -31.35 1.48 10.06
C HIS A 138 -31.51 0.48 8.89
N TYR A 139 -30.48 0.31 8.07
CA TYR A 139 -30.50 -0.56 6.89
C TYR A 139 -29.87 -1.95 7.15
N SER A 140 -29.70 -2.31 8.42
CA SER A 140 -29.02 -3.55 8.83
C SER A 140 -29.79 -4.84 8.52
N SER A 141 -31.06 -4.73 8.14
CA SER A 141 -31.92 -5.89 7.83
C SER A 141 -31.86 -6.32 6.36
N TYR A 142 -31.39 -5.46 5.44
CA TYR A 142 -31.42 -5.77 4.00
C TYR A 142 -30.29 -5.19 3.13
N LEU A 143 -29.48 -4.23 3.60
CA LEU A 143 -28.35 -3.70 2.82
C LEU A 143 -27.00 -3.88 3.51
N PHE A 144 -26.96 -3.72 4.83
CA PHE A 144 -25.74 -3.82 5.61
C PHE A 144 -25.80 -4.97 6.60
N LEU A 145 -24.69 -5.68 6.76
CA LEU A 145 -24.55 -6.73 7.77
C LEU A 145 -23.69 -6.23 8.92
N SER A 146 -24.20 -6.37 10.15
CA SER A 146 -23.45 -6.08 11.36
C SER A 146 -22.62 -7.29 11.80
N GLY A 147 -21.35 -7.05 12.09
CA GLY A 147 -20.41 -8.03 12.66
C GLY A 147 -20.77 -8.46 14.09
N GLY A 148 -21.67 -7.75 14.77
CA GLY A 148 -22.14 -8.12 16.12
C GLY A 148 -23.13 -9.28 16.13
N LYS A 149 -23.92 -9.47 15.05
CA LYS A 149 -24.82 -10.62 14.88
C LYS A 149 -24.15 -11.82 14.20
N THR A 150 -22.89 -11.67 13.81
CA THR A 150 -22.11 -12.68 13.06
C THR A 150 -20.74 -12.89 13.74
N VAL A 151 -19.93 -13.79 13.17
CA VAL A 151 -18.74 -14.50 13.73
C VAL A 151 -17.68 -13.66 14.49
N ILE A 152 -17.73 -12.33 14.48
CA ILE A 152 -16.68 -11.49 15.07
C ILE A 152 -16.92 -11.20 16.56
N ASN A 153 -18.15 -11.31 17.09
CA ASN A 153 -18.53 -10.96 18.48
C ASN A 153 -17.96 -9.59 18.92
N LYS A 154 -17.73 -8.69 17.96
CA LYS A 154 -17.26 -7.31 18.16
C LYS A 154 -18.30 -6.39 17.58
N THR A 155 -18.81 -5.52 18.43
CA THR A 155 -19.65 -4.39 18.03
C THR A 155 -18.85 -3.47 17.09
N ALA A 156 -19.54 -2.65 16.28
CA ALA A 156 -18.95 -1.65 15.37
C ALA A 156 -18.32 -2.13 14.04
N TRP A 157 -18.48 -3.40 13.64
CA TRP A 157 -18.03 -3.91 12.34
C TRP A 157 -19.19 -4.07 11.34
N TRP A 158 -18.99 -3.68 10.08
CA TRP A 158 -20.05 -3.64 9.06
C TRP A 158 -19.55 -4.08 7.68
N THR A 159 -20.43 -4.69 6.89
CA THR A 159 -20.16 -5.03 5.49
C THR A 159 -21.42 -4.94 4.63
N LEU A 160 -21.28 -5.02 3.30
CA LEU A 160 -22.41 -5.11 2.37
C LEU A 160 -22.98 -6.51 2.38
N MET A 161 -24.32 -6.61 2.40
CA MET A 161 -24.99 -7.91 2.34
C MET A 161 -24.81 -8.60 0.98
N TYR A 162 -24.72 -7.80 -0.09
CA TYR A 162 -24.53 -8.26 -1.46
C TYR A 162 -23.26 -7.60 -2.07
N PRO A 163 -22.06 -8.14 -1.82
CA PRO A 163 -20.80 -7.50 -2.22
C PRO A 163 -20.54 -7.51 -3.73
N LYS A 164 -21.25 -8.35 -4.49
CA LYS A 164 -21.08 -8.49 -5.94
C LYS A 164 -21.98 -7.57 -6.76
N ILE A 165 -22.94 -6.90 -6.12
CA ILE A 165 -23.90 -6.01 -6.78
C ILE A 165 -23.36 -4.57 -6.72
N THR A 166 -23.40 -3.85 -7.83
CA THR A 166 -22.93 -2.45 -7.91
C THR A 166 -23.77 -1.51 -7.02
N PRO A 167 -23.17 -0.41 -6.54
CA PRO A 167 -23.89 0.61 -5.76
C PRO A 167 -25.08 1.23 -6.50
N LEU A 168 -25.01 1.32 -7.84
CA LEU A 168 -26.06 1.87 -8.67
C LEU A 168 -27.31 0.99 -8.66
N VAL A 169 -27.16 -0.33 -8.85
CA VAL A 169 -28.27 -1.29 -8.81
C VAL A 169 -28.92 -1.31 -7.43
N LEU A 170 -28.12 -1.39 -6.36
CA LEU A 170 -28.64 -1.36 -4.99
C LEU A 170 -29.44 -0.07 -4.71
N SER A 171 -28.97 1.07 -5.22
CA SER A 171 -29.69 2.34 -5.13
C SER A 171 -31.00 2.32 -5.92
N ASN A 172 -31.01 1.73 -7.12
CA ASN A 172 -32.20 1.65 -7.96
C ASN A 172 -33.27 0.76 -7.33
N ILE A 173 -32.90 -0.42 -6.82
CA ILE A 173 -33.80 -1.33 -6.09
C ILE A 173 -34.38 -0.63 -4.86
N TYR A 174 -33.55 0.10 -4.10
CA TYR A 174 -34.01 0.86 -2.94
C TYR A 174 -35.03 1.95 -3.33
N ASN A 175 -34.80 2.65 -4.45
CA ASN A 175 -35.72 3.67 -4.95
C ASN A 175 -37.07 3.06 -5.37
N VAL A 176 -37.06 1.91 -6.05
CA VAL A 176 -38.29 1.18 -6.42
C VAL A 176 -39.08 0.79 -5.17
N MET A 177 -38.43 0.20 -4.17
CA MET A 177 -39.06 -0.15 -2.90
C MET A 177 -39.70 1.09 -2.22
N ASN A 178 -39.03 2.25 -2.26
CA ASN A 178 -39.59 3.48 -1.70
C ASN A 178 -40.81 4.00 -2.48
N LEU A 179 -40.80 3.90 -3.82
CA LEU A 179 -41.93 4.29 -4.67
C LEU A 179 -43.14 3.38 -4.42
N GLU A 180 -42.95 2.07 -4.29
CA GLU A 180 -44.01 1.12 -3.93
C GLU A 180 -44.59 1.44 -2.55
N LYS A 181 -43.73 1.75 -1.57
CA LYS A 181 -44.16 2.18 -0.24
C LYS A 181 -44.97 3.48 -0.27
N GLN A 182 -44.65 4.42 -1.15
CA GLN A 182 -45.41 5.66 -1.32
C GLN A 182 -46.78 5.39 -1.97
N LYS A 183 -46.82 4.54 -3.01
CA LYS A 183 -48.07 4.14 -3.68
C LYS A 183 -49.01 3.38 -2.74
N ALA A 184 -48.52 2.44 -1.95
CA ALA A 184 -49.32 1.71 -0.97
C ALA A 184 -49.91 2.63 0.11
N LYS A 185 -49.13 3.64 0.56
CA LYS A 185 -49.62 4.68 1.47
C LYS A 185 -50.73 5.53 0.83
N SER A 186 -50.59 5.94 -0.43
CA SER A 186 -51.65 6.68 -1.13
C SER A 186 -52.92 5.86 -1.35
N ARG A 187 -52.83 4.52 -1.33
CA ARG A 187 -53.96 3.60 -1.47
C ARG A 187 -54.55 3.13 -0.14
N ASN A 188 -54.04 3.61 1.00
CA ASN A 188 -54.43 3.18 2.36
C ASN A 188 -54.35 1.65 2.59
N GLU A 189 -53.42 0.97 1.92
CA GLU A 189 -53.22 -0.47 2.10
C GLU A 189 -52.44 -0.75 3.41
N LYS A 190 -52.94 -1.69 4.24
CA LYS A 190 -52.23 -2.13 5.46
C LYS A 190 -51.00 -2.96 5.08
N ARG A 191 -49.83 -2.60 5.62
CA ARG A 191 -48.57 -3.32 5.39
C ARG A 191 -48.60 -4.70 6.04
N VAL A 192 -48.35 -5.74 5.23
CA VAL A 192 -48.27 -7.13 5.69
C VAL A 192 -46.82 -7.65 5.72
N THR A 193 -45.93 -7.12 4.87
CA THR A 193 -44.55 -7.63 4.69
C THR A 193 -43.48 -6.74 5.32
N SER A 194 -42.39 -7.36 5.77
CA SER A 194 -41.23 -6.67 6.33
C SER A 194 -40.43 -5.94 5.24
N ASP A 195 -39.82 -4.81 5.59
CA ASP A 195 -38.95 -4.04 4.68
C ASP A 195 -37.84 -4.89 4.04
N ALA A 196 -37.35 -5.92 4.74
CA ALA A 196 -36.34 -6.84 4.23
C ALA A 196 -36.88 -7.86 3.23
N GLU A 197 -38.13 -8.31 3.40
CA GLU A 197 -38.79 -9.26 2.50
C GLU A 197 -39.16 -8.57 1.18
N SER A 198 -39.65 -7.32 1.25
CA SER A 198 -39.90 -6.52 0.05
C SER A 198 -38.63 -6.27 -0.75
N PHE A 199 -37.51 -6.00 -0.07
CA PHE A 199 -36.22 -5.78 -0.74
C PHE A 199 -35.69 -7.07 -1.39
N ASP A 200 -35.79 -8.22 -0.71
CA ASP A 200 -35.35 -9.52 -1.26
C ASP A 200 -36.21 -9.95 -2.47
N ALA A 201 -37.52 -9.68 -2.42
CA ALA A 201 -38.44 -9.94 -3.54
C ALA A 201 -38.07 -9.11 -4.79
N LEU A 202 -37.84 -7.80 -4.61
CA LEU A 202 -37.41 -6.92 -5.70
C LEU A 202 -36.02 -7.30 -6.22
N LEU A 203 -35.10 -7.68 -5.33
CA LEU A 203 -33.77 -8.10 -5.73
C LEU A 203 -33.79 -9.37 -6.59
N LYS A 204 -34.64 -10.36 -6.25
CA LYS A 204 -34.87 -11.56 -7.08
C LYS A 204 -35.58 -11.26 -8.40
N GLN A 205 -36.44 -10.24 -8.43
CA GLN A 205 -37.15 -9.84 -9.65
C GLN A 205 -36.22 -9.15 -10.66
N TYR A 206 -35.29 -8.31 -10.20
CA TYR A 206 -34.45 -7.48 -11.06
C TYR A 206 -33.03 -8.03 -11.28
N VAL A 207 -32.57 -8.99 -10.48
CA VAL A 207 -31.25 -9.63 -10.63
C VAL A 207 -31.46 -11.13 -10.88
N PRO A 208 -31.43 -11.59 -12.15
CA PRO A 208 -31.74 -12.97 -12.51
C PRO A 208 -30.63 -13.95 -12.09
N ASP A 209 -29.39 -13.49 -11.90
CA ASP A 209 -28.27 -14.33 -11.51
C ASP A 209 -28.30 -14.66 -10.00
N GLU A 210 -28.65 -15.90 -9.66
CA GLU A 210 -28.59 -16.44 -8.29
C GLU A 210 -27.19 -16.33 -7.66
N ASN A 211 -26.13 -16.22 -8.47
CA ASN A 211 -24.75 -16.05 -8.01
C ASN A 211 -24.43 -14.64 -7.49
N LEU A 212 -25.20 -13.63 -7.90
CA LEU A 212 -25.06 -12.23 -7.48
C LEU A 212 -25.95 -11.91 -6.27
N THR A 213 -27.07 -12.62 -6.13
CA THR A 213 -28.00 -12.48 -5.00
C THR A 213 -27.60 -13.31 -3.76
N LYS A 214 -26.50 -14.07 -3.86
CA LYS A 214 -25.89 -14.75 -2.71
C LYS A 214 -25.48 -13.73 -1.65
N LYS A 215 -26.17 -13.80 -0.49
CA LYS A 215 -25.80 -13.08 0.72
C LYS A 215 -24.35 -13.43 1.10
N PHE A 216 -23.67 -12.49 1.74
CA PHE A 216 -22.30 -12.69 2.22
C PHE A 216 -22.22 -13.95 3.12
N ASP A 217 -21.61 -15.02 2.59
CA ASP A 217 -21.48 -16.32 3.26
C ASP A 217 -20.06 -16.47 3.82
N ILE A 218 -19.97 -16.65 5.14
CA ILE A 218 -18.71 -16.79 5.89
C ILE A 218 -18.08 -18.18 5.65
N SER A 219 -18.86 -19.15 5.15
CA SER A 219 -18.49 -20.57 5.11
C SER A 219 -17.68 -20.99 3.87
N ARG A 220 -17.79 -20.26 2.75
CA ARG A 220 -17.26 -20.72 1.44
C ARG A 220 -15.78 -20.42 1.16
N ARG A 221 -15.05 -19.72 2.04
CA ARG A 221 -13.59 -19.55 1.85
C ARG A 221 -12.76 -20.70 2.44
N HIS A 222 -13.38 -21.64 3.14
CA HIS A 222 -12.69 -22.81 3.69
C HIS A 222 -12.67 -24.04 2.77
N ILE A 223 -13.45 -24.08 1.68
CA ILE A 223 -13.61 -25.31 0.85
C ILE A 223 -12.96 -25.20 -0.55
N ASN A 224 -12.88 -24.01 -1.15
CA ASN A 224 -12.24 -23.87 -2.48
C ASN A 224 -10.70 -23.89 -2.48
N SER A 225 -10.06 -24.19 -1.34
CA SER A 225 -8.60 -24.37 -1.23
C SER A 225 -8.16 -25.83 -1.19
N ILE A 226 -9.06 -26.80 -1.40
CA ILE A 226 -8.74 -28.23 -1.27
C ILE A 226 -8.85 -29.03 -2.58
N GLU A 227 -9.57 -28.57 -3.63
CA GLU A 227 -9.84 -29.43 -4.81
C GLU A 227 -9.27 -28.97 -6.16
N ASN A 228 -8.17 -28.21 -6.21
CA ASN A 228 -7.48 -27.99 -7.51
C ASN A 228 -5.95 -27.92 -7.30
N ILE A 229 -5.36 -28.99 -6.80
CA ILE A 229 -3.90 -29.14 -6.68
C ILE A 229 -3.34 -30.31 -7.51
N ASP A 230 -4.17 -31.19 -8.10
CA ASP A 230 -3.65 -32.42 -8.72
C ASP A 230 -3.68 -32.49 -10.26
N GLU A 231 -4.00 -31.42 -11.01
CA GLU A 231 -4.10 -31.51 -12.49
C GLU A 231 -3.39 -30.43 -13.34
N VAL A 232 -2.36 -29.73 -12.83
CA VAL A 232 -1.57 -28.79 -13.67
C VAL A 232 -0.05 -29.02 -13.58
N ASP A 233 0.37 -30.27 -13.39
CA ASP A 233 1.81 -30.65 -13.48
C ASP A 233 2.16 -31.45 -14.74
N ASN A 234 1.23 -31.61 -15.68
CA ASN A 234 1.51 -32.28 -16.96
C ASN A 234 0.87 -31.53 -18.12
N GLN A 235 1.54 -30.49 -18.62
CA GLN A 235 1.59 -30.06 -20.03
C GLN A 235 2.16 -28.64 -20.13
N THR A 236 3.46 -28.51 -20.36
CA THR A 236 4.07 -27.67 -21.42
C THR A 236 5.59 -27.61 -21.29
N GLU A 237 6.24 -28.76 -21.49
CA GLU A 237 7.46 -28.73 -22.30
C GLU A 237 7.07 -28.59 -23.78
N LYS A 238 7.88 -27.85 -24.53
CA LYS A 238 7.83 -27.58 -25.98
C LYS A 238 6.95 -26.39 -26.43
N LYS A 239 7.57 -25.20 -26.47
CA LYS A 239 7.64 -24.39 -27.71
C LYS A 239 8.83 -23.41 -27.65
N LYS A 240 9.79 -23.67 -28.54
CA LYS A 240 10.95 -22.82 -28.85
C LYS A 240 10.51 -21.50 -29.51
N GLN A 241 11.25 -20.44 -29.18
CA GLN A 241 11.67 -19.29 -30.02
C GLN A 241 10.62 -18.48 -30.81
N LYS A 242 10.53 -17.18 -30.47
CA LYS A 242 10.93 -16.06 -31.35
C LYS A 242 11.01 -14.76 -30.54
N SER A 243 12.23 -14.36 -30.19
CA SER A 243 12.53 -13.06 -29.57
C SER A 243 12.65 -11.98 -30.64
N ILE A 244 11.85 -10.92 -30.54
CA ILE A 244 12.07 -9.67 -31.28
C ILE A 244 13.07 -8.84 -30.46
N LYS A 245 14.30 -8.73 -30.96
CA LYS A 245 15.39 -7.93 -30.36
C LYS A 245 15.11 -6.44 -30.57
N ARG A 246 14.93 -5.66 -29.49
CA ARG A 246 15.19 -4.22 -29.50
C ARG A 246 16.60 -3.99 -28.95
N LYS A 247 17.50 -3.50 -29.81
CA LYS A 247 18.87 -3.09 -29.46
C LYS A 247 18.80 -1.82 -28.60
N ILE A 248 19.40 -1.84 -27.42
CA ILE A 248 19.72 -0.65 -26.64
C ILE A 248 21.24 -0.47 -26.76
N LEU A 249 21.64 0.63 -27.41
CA LEU A 249 23.04 1.06 -27.56
C LEU A 249 23.45 1.77 -26.27
N LEU A 250 24.38 1.19 -25.50
CA LEU A 250 25.16 1.94 -24.52
C LEU A 250 26.44 2.45 -25.19
N PRO A 251 26.83 3.73 -25.04
CA PRO A 251 28.18 4.18 -25.36
C PRO A 251 29.15 3.73 -24.26
N ASN A 252 30.26 3.13 -24.69
CA ASN A 252 31.41 2.80 -23.85
C ASN A 252 32.34 4.02 -23.85
N TYR A 253 32.75 4.52 -22.68
CA TYR A 253 33.71 5.61 -22.58
C TYR A 253 34.80 5.27 -21.56
N LYS A 254 35.81 4.56 -22.06
CA LYS A 254 37.19 4.72 -21.59
C LYS A 254 37.76 5.87 -22.43
N ASP A 255 37.93 7.04 -21.81
CA ASP A 255 39.13 7.89 -21.93
C ASP A 255 38.85 9.34 -21.50
N LEU A 256 39.78 9.88 -20.70
CA LEU A 256 40.06 11.31 -20.42
C LEU A 256 39.21 12.10 -19.39
N PRO A 257 39.77 13.17 -18.79
CA PRO A 257 41.02 13.23 -18.03
C PRO A 257 40.82 13.79 -16.60
N LYS A 258 41.78 13.49 -15.73
CA LYS A 258 41.97 14.15 -14.43
C LYS A 258 42.26 15.65 -14.65
N LYS A 259 41.36 16.52 -14.20
CA LYS A 259 41.70 17.92 -13.90
C LYS A 259 41.17 18.28 -12.51
N LEU A 260 42.13 18.46 -11.59
CA LEU A 260 41.96 19.19 -10.34
C LEU A 260 41.36 20.57 -10.65
N MET A 261 40.37 21.00 -9.87
CA MET A 261 40.08 22.42 -9.70
C MET A 261 40.33 22.83 -8.25
N LYS A 262 41.09 23.92 -8.12
CA LYS A 262 41.37 24.70 -6.92
C LYS A 262 40.31 25.81 -6.76
N PHE A 263 40.32 26.39 -5.55
CA PHE A 263 39.81 27.71 -5.13
C PHE A 263 38.31 27.74 -4.78
N THR A 264 37.79 28.54 -3.84
CA THR A 264 38.26 29.62 -2.93
C THR A 264 37.12 29.81 -1.90
N PRO A 265 37.36 30.33 -0.68
CA PRO A 265 36.29 30.48 0.31
C PRO A 265 35.44 31.71 0.01
N ILE A 266 34.12 31.55 -0.09
CA ILE A 266 33.16 32.65 -0.06
C ILE A 266 32.10 32.36 1.01
N SER A 267 31.86 33.40 1.79
CA SER A 267 31.11 33.52 3.03
C SER A 267 29.60 33.37 2.90
N SER A 268 29.04 32.61 3.86
CA SER A 268 27.78 32.84 4.59
C SER A 268 26.54 33.31 3.83
N LEU A 269 25.59 32.38 3.64
CA LEU A 269 24.14 32.59 3.85
C LEU A 269 23.55 31.26 4.33
N THR A 270 23.43 31.11 5.65
CA THR A 270 22.76 29.99 6.31
C THR A 270 21.28 30.31 6.48
N GLU A 271 20.40 29.54 5.85
CA GLU A 271 19.00 29.42 6.23
C GLU A 271 18.70 27.94 6.50
N GLU A 272 18.71 27.57 7.78
CA GLU A 272 18.23 26.28 8.29
C GLU A 272 16.69 26.26 8.29
N PRO A 273 16.01 25.14 7.98
CA PRO A 273 14.58 25.01 8.19
C PRO A 273 14.27 24.81 9.67
N VAL A 274 13.50 25.76 10.22
CA VAL A 274 13.00 25.80 11.61
C VAL A 274 11.91 24.74 11.80
N PHE A 275 12.12 23.83 12.75
CA PHE A 275 11.06 22.98 13.31
C PHE A 275 10.30 23.78 14.39
N TYR A 276 8.97 23.84 14.30
CA TYR A 276 8.13 24.46 15.31
C TYR A 276 8.02 23.56 16.55
N ASP A 277 8.68 23.96 17.64
CA ASP A 277 8.38 23.49 18.99
C ASP A 277 7.16 24.24 19.53
N ASN A 278 6.13 23.51 19.98
CA ASN A 278 5.08 24.05 20.85
C ASN A 278 5.22 23.41 22.25
N PRO A 279 5.26 24.20 23.33
CA PRO A 279 5.47 23.70 24.69
C PRO A 279 4.18 23.11 25.26
N SER A 280 4.29 21.92 25.86
CA SER A 280 3.22 21.23 26.56
C SER A 280 3.12 21.72 28.01
N GLU A 281 1.95 22.27 28.36
CA GLU A 281 1.54 22.54 29.74
C GLU A 281 1.37 21.24 30.54
N GLN A 282 1.95 21.21 31.73
CA GLN A 282 1.89 20.12 32.69
C GLN A 282 0.55 20.15 33.44
N ILE A 283 -0.20 19.05 33.42
CA ILE A 283 -1.29 18.79 34.37
C ILE A 283 -0.92 17.53 35.19
N PRO A 284 -1.03 17.54 36.53
CA PRO A 284 -0.49 16.47 37.37
C PRO A 284 -1.40 15.23 37.39
N ILE A 285 -0.83 14.05 37.15
CA ILE A 285 -1.53 12.76 37.27
C ILE A 285 -1.46 12.29 38.74
N GLN A 286 -2.63 12.16 39.38
CA GLN A 286 -2.78 11.52 40.68
C GLN A 286 -2.59 9.99 40.56
N LYS A 287 -1.79 9.45 41.48
CA LYS A 287 -1.51 8.01 41.63
C LYS A 287 -2.73 7.29 42.22
N SER A 288 -3.23 6.25 41.53
CA SER A 288 -3.99 5.17 42.16
C SER A 288 -3.24 3.85 41.94
N GLN A 289 -2.85 3.24 43.06
CA GLN A 289 -2.10 1.99 43.16
C GLN A 289 -2.98 0.76 42.89
N ASN A 290 -2.29 -0.36 42.61
CA ASN A 290 -2.72 -1.77 42.67
C ASN A 290 -3.06 -2.45 41.34
N GLY A 291 -1.99 -2.87 40.64
CA GLY A 291 -1.95 -3.96 39.67
C GLY A 291 -0.57 -4.63 39.74
N PRO A 292 -0.43 -5.94 39.42
CA PRO A 292 0.76 -6.71 39.76
C PRO A 292 1.99 -6.10 39.07
N SER A 293 3.08 -5.95 39.84
CA SER A 293 4.38 -5.46 39.40
C SER A 293 4.81 -6.10 38.07
N MET A 294 4.59 -5.41 36.95
CA MET A 294 5.21 -5.80 35.68
C MET A 294 6.69 -5.48 35.78
N LYS A 295 7.51 -6.54 35.80
CA LYS A 295 8.96 -6.42 35.67
C LYS A 295 9.27 -5.60 34.41
N PRO A 296 10.24 -4.68 34.45
CA PRO A 296 10.65 -3.93 33.27
C PRO A 296 11.07 -4.92 32.18
N LEU A 297 10.46 -4.78 30.99
CA LEU A 297 10.77 -5.59 29.81
C LEU A 297 12.27 -5.49 29.52
N LYS A 298 13.00 -6.60 29.72
CA LYS A 298 14.40 -6.70 29.30
C LYS A 298 14.43 -6.76 27.77
N LEU A 299 14.92 -5.68 27.16
CA LEU A 299 15.07 -5.45 25.71
C LEU A 299 16.00 -6.45 24.98
N LEU A 300 16.49 -7.49 25.66
CA LEU A 300 17.49 -8.44 25.15
C LEU A 300 17.04 -9.91 25.28
N ASP A 301 15.75 -10.18 25.42
CA ASP A 301 15.25 -11.57 25.37
C ASP A 301 15.34 -12.09 23.92
N PRO A 302 16.16 -13.12 23.62
CA PRO A 302 16.23 -13.76 22.30
C PRO A 302 14.89 -14.39 21.86
N MET A 303 13.92 -14.50 22.76
CA MET A 303 12.57 -15.01 22.51
C MET A 303 11.49 -13.91 22.39
N CYS A 304 11.83 -12.62 22.44
CA CYS A 304 10.89 -11.56 22.10
C CYS A 304 10.65 -11.51 20.58
N TYR A 305 9.74 -12.36 20.11
CA TYR A 305 9.22 -12.37 18.74
C TYR A 305 8.18 -11.26 18.56
N TYR A 306 8.57 -10.15 17.92
CA TYR A 306 7.61 -9.21 17.33
C TYR A 306 7.04 -9.84 16.05
N ASN A 307 5.92 -10.56 16.22
CA ASN A 307 5.15 -11.16 15.14
C ASN A 307 3.90 -10.29 14.92
N THR A 308 3.90 -9.41 13.91
CA THR A 308 2.71 -8.62 13.58
C THR A 308 2.59 -8.36 12.07
N SER A 309 2.36 -9.43 11.30
CA SER A 309 1.26 -9.52 10.32
C SER A 309 1.43 -10.78 9.50
N LEU A 310 0.83 -11.91 9.90
CA LEU A 310 0.73 -13.06 9.00
C LEU A 310 -0.57 -13.83 9.23
N ASN A 311 -1.23 -14.15 8.13
CA ASN A 311 -2.46 -14.94 8.02
C ASN A 311 -2.40 -16.26 8.84
N ASN A 312 -3.54 -16.83 9.24
CA ASN A 312 -3.59 -18.03 10.12
C ASN A 312 -2.79 -19.24 9.58
N ILE A 313 -2.68 -19.36 8.25
CA ILE A 313 -1.89 -20.40 7.57
C ILE A 313 -0.37 -20.22 7.80
N SER A 314 0.09 -18.98 7.80
CA SER A 314 1.48 -18.62 8.08
C SER A 314 1.82 -18.81 9.56
N ARG A 315 0.85 -18.58 10.46
CA ARG A 315 0.97 -18.87 11.90
C ARG A 315 1.15 -20.36 12.19
N MET A 316 0.47 -21.24 11.44
CA MET A 316 0.64 -22.70 11.52
C MET A 316 1.97 -23.16 10.91
N LYS A 317 2.36 -22.66 9.72
CA LYS A 317 3.68 -22.97 9.10
C LYS A 317 4.87 -22.42 9.90
N MET A 318 4.70 -21.32 10.63
CA MET A 318 5.71 -20.74 11.53
C MET A 318 5.91 -21.53 12.84
N GLN A 319 5.18 -22.61 13.10
CA GLN A 319 5.45 -23.42 14.29
C GLN A 319 6.81 -24.12 14.21
N LYS A 320 7.31 -24.43 12.99
CA LYS A 320 8.66 -24.98 12.80
C LYS A 320 9.70 -23.91 13.14
N MET A 321 10.52 -24.17 14.16
CA MET A 321 11.59 -23.27 14.62
C MET A 321 12.52 -22.81 13.50
N HIS A 322 12.81 -23.71 12.55
CA HIS A 322 13.58 -23.36 11.35
C HIS A 322 12.97 -22.17 10.59
N VAL A 323 11.65 -22.18 10.33
CA VAL A 323 10.96 -21.08 9.62
C VAL A 323 10.94 -19.79 10.43
N LYS A 324 10.91 -19.88 11.76
CA LYS A 324 11.04 -18.69 12.63
C LYS A 324 12.42 -18.04 12.52
N LEU A 325 13.47 -18.86 12.40
CA LEU A 325 14.85 -18.41 12.31
C LEU A 325 15.22 -17.94 10.89
N THR A 326 14.76 -18.66 9.86
CA THR A 326 15.15 -18.39 8.47
C THR A 326 14.16 -17.53 7.69
N GLY A 327 12.96 -17.31 8.22
CA GLY A 327 11.87 -16.69 7.47
C GLY A 327 11.24 -17.65 6.45
N ASN A 328 10.18 -17.17 5.78
CA ASN A 328 9.47 -17.88 4.71
C ASN A 328 9.31 -16.95 3.49
N ILE A 329 9.00 -17.53 2.33
CA ILE A 329 8.74 -16.80 1.10
C ILE A 329 7.49 -15.91 1.29
N ARG A 330 7.68 -14.60 1.14
CA ARG A 330 6.61 -13.60 1.20
C ARG A 330 5.84 -13.60 -0.13
N LYS A 331 4.51 -13.71 -0.03
CA LYS A 331 3.60 -13.67 -1.20
C LYS A 331 2.64 -12.48 -1.18
N GLU A 332 2.62 -11.74 -0.08
CA GLU A 332 1.66 -10.66 0.16
C GLU A 332 2.14 -9.36 -0.48
N ILE A 333 1.22 -8.67 -1.15
CA ILE A 333 1.43 -7.37 -1.77
C ILE A 333 1.05 -6.31 -0.73
N THR A 334 1.83 -5.24 -0.61
CA THR A 334 1.59 -4.16 0.35
C THR A 334 1.14 -2.90 -0.38
N LEU A 335 0.08 -2.23 0.08
CA LEU A 335 -0.31 -0.92 -0.45
C LEU A 335 0.55 0.16 0.20
N SER A 336 1.16 1.02 -0.60
CA SER A 336 1.90 2.16 -0.07
C SER A 336 0.96 3.27 0.40
N PRO A 337 1.12 3.79 1.63
CA PRO A 337 0.29 4.89 2.12
C PRO A 337 0.52 6.19 1.36
N TYR A 338 1.75 6.42 0.88
CA TYR A 338 2.15 7.63 0.18
C TYR A 338 1.72 7.65 -1.29
N SER A 339 2.17 6.70 -2.13
CA SER A 339 1.85 6.74 -3.57
C SER A 339 0.53 6.04 -3.94
N GLY A 340 -0.08 5.29 -3.01
CA GLY A 340 -1.29 4.50 -3.29
C GLY A 340 -1.05 3.35 -4.26
N ILE A 341 0.21 2.95 -4.48
CA ILE A 341 0.62 1.89 -5.39
C ILE A 341 0.73 0.57 -4.63
N TYR A 342 0.39 -0.52 -5.29
CA TYR A 342 0.61 -1.87 -4.78
C TYR A 342 2.06 -2.31 -4.99
N LEU A 343 2.79 -2.42 -3.88
CA LEU A 343 4.17 -2.88 -3.83
C LEU A 343 4.24 -4.40 -3.85
N LYS A 344 5.02 -4.94 -4.79
CA LYS A 344 5.34 -6.36 -4.84
C LYS A 344 6.09 -6.79 -3.56
N PRO A 345 5.92 -8.05 -3.11
CA PRO A 345 6.60 -8.55 -1.90
C PRO A 345 8.13 -8.42 -1.97
N TYR A 346 8.69 -8.53 -3.18
CA TYR A 346 10.12 -8.40 -3.44
C TYR A 346 10.33 -7.40 -4.57
N ILE A 347 11.30 -6.50 -4.37
CA ILE A 347 11.88 -5.63 -5.40
C ILE A 347 12.73 -6.49 -6.34
N ARG A 348 13.60 -7.32 -5.75
CA ARG A 348 14.50 -8.24 -6.45
C ARG A 348 14.88 -9.39 -5.51
N ARG A 349 15.08 -10.58 -6.06
CA ARG A 349 15.71 -11.70 -5.37
C ARG A 349 16.99 -12.06 -6.10
N ASP A 350 18.10 -12.05 -5.38
CA ASP A 350 19.44 -12.22 -5.92
C ASP A 350 20.05 -13.52 -5.40
N VAL A 351 20.32 -14.45 -6.33
CA VAL A 351 20.89 -15.79 -6.05
C VAL A 351 22.38 -15.82 -6.42
N ASP A 352 22.89 -14.79 -7.07
CA ASP A 352 24.23 -14.78 -7.67
C ASP A 352 25.25 -14.17 -6.70
N THR A 353 24.86 -13.12 -5.99
CA THR A 353 25.79 -12.38 -5.11
C THR A 353 26.31 -13.23 -3.96
N PHE A 354 27.64 -13.37 -3.86
CA PHE A 354 28.31 -14.19 -2.85
C PHE A 354 29.30 -13.38 -1.98
N PRO A 355 28.83 -12.86 -0.82
CA PRO A 355 29.64 -12.02 0.08
C PRO A 355 30.77 -12.74 0.80
N SER A 356 31.78 -11.99 1.21
CA SER A 356 32.96 -12.49 1.93
C SER A 356 32.59 -13.26 3.19
N TRP A 357 31.59 -12.79 3.94
CA TRP A 357 31.08 -13.52 5.11
C TRP A 357 30.54 -14.91 4.75
N LEU A 358 29.76 -15.03 3.67
CA LEU A 358 29.21 -16.33 3.26
C LEU A 358 30.30 -17.26 2.70
N LYS A 359 31.31 -16.70 2.02
CA LYS A 359 32.50 -17.45 1.58
C LYS A 359 33.23 -18.08 2.77
N LEU A 360 33.50 -17.27 3.79
CA LEU A 360 34.15 -17.72 5.02
C LEU A 360 33.34 -18.80 5.75
N MET A 361 32.02 -18.60 5.89
CA MET A 361 31.17 -19.61 6.54
C MET A 361 31.13 -20.93 5.77
N ALA A 362 31.08 -20.88 4.43
CA ALA A 362 31.12 -22.08 3.61
C ALA A 362 32.47 -22.80 3.74
N GLU A 363 33.57 -22.06 3.74
CA GLU A 363 34.91 -22.61 3.95
C GLU A 363 35.05 -23.26 5.34
N ILE A 364 34.52 -22.64 6.40
CA ILE A 364 34.51 -23.23 7.74
C ILE A 364 33.72 -24.54 7.77
N GLN A 365 32.55 -24.60 7.12
CA GLN A 365 31.75 -25.82 7.06
C GLN A 365 32.44 -26.95 6.29
N LEU A 366 33.07 -26.62 5.16
CA LEU A 366 33.83 -27.59 4.38
C LEU A 366 35.05 -28.09 5.15
N THR A 367 35.76 -27.20 5.84
CA THR A 367 36.96 -27.56 6.62
C THR A 367 36.63 -28.40 7.86
N ALA A 368 35.54 -28.08 8.56
CA ALA A 368 35.08 -28.84 9.73
C ALA A 368 34.62 -30.26 9.38
N ASN A 369 34.01 -30.44 8.20
CA ASN A 369 33.47 -31.73 7.77
C ASN A 369 34.38 -32.46 6.76
N LYS A 370 35.67 -32.11 6.68
CA LYS A 370 36.65 -32.76 5.80
C LYS A 370 36.75 -34.29 5.98
N THR A 371 36.39 -34.79 7.16
CA THR A 371 36.42 -36.21 7.50
C THR A 371 35.25 -37.00 6.93
N ASP A 372 34.18 -36.32 6.49
CA ASP A 372 32.98 -36.95 5.93
C ASP A 372 32.97 -36.79 4.39
N PRO A 373 33.22 -37.88 3.62
CA PRO A 373 33.33 -37.81 2.16
C PRO A 373 32.00 -37.57 1.44
N GLU A 374 30.85 -37.73 2.09
CA GLU A 374 29.52 -37.44 1.52
C GLU A 374 29.00 -36.04 1.88
N PHE A 375 29.77 -35.24 2.62
CA PHE A 375 29.30 -33.93 3.06
C PHE A 375 29.16 -32.94 1.90
N ILE A 376 27.91 -32.61 1.56
CA ILE A 376 27.57 -31.58 0.58
C ILE A 376 27.08 -30.33 1.31
N LEU A 377 27.62 -29.17 0.92
CA LEU A 377 27.19 -27.88 1.45
C LEU A 377 25.72 -27.63 1.12
N ASN A 378 24.92 -27.25 2.12
CA ASN A 378 23.53 -26.89 1.93
C ASN A 378 23.35 -25.76 0.90
N PRO A 379 22.28 -25.80 0.09
CA PRO A 379 22.02 -24.77 -0.90
C PRO A 379 21.81 -23.41 -0.23
N ARG A 380 22.40 -22.39 -0.84
CA ARG A 380 22.42 -21.03 -0.30
C ARG A 380 21.06 -20.36 -0.49
N ALA A 381 20.67 -19.54 0.49
CA ALA A 381 19.47 -18.72 0.37
C ALA A 381 19.72 -17.50 -0.54
N PRO A 382 18.69 -16.97 -1.22
CA PRO A 382 18.79 -15.71 -1.94
C PRO A 382 18.95 -14.52 -0.99
N ILE A 383 19.46 -13.41 -1.54
CA ILE A 383 19.34 -12.08 -0.95
C ILE A 383 18.04 -11.46 -1.47
N ASP A 384 17.12 -11.20 -0.55
CA ASP A 384 15.81 -10.65 -0.84
C ASP A 384 15.81 -9.14 -0.60
N TYR A 385 15.58 -8.36 -1.65
CA TYR A 385 15.35 -6.92 -1.55
C TYR A 385 13.86 -6.66 -1.42
N THR A 386 13.44 -6.03 -0.33
CA THR A 386 12.04 -5.78 0.02
C THR A 386 11.84 -4.32 0.43
N TYR A 387 10.62 -3.82 0.35
CA TYR A 387 10.27 -2.53 0.94
C TYR A 387 10.25 -2.61 2.47
N VAL A 388 10.37 -1.47 3.14
CA VAL A 388 10.30 -1.41 4.60
C VAL A 388 8.94 -1.90 5.09
N GLN A 389 8.97 -2.65 6.19
CA GLN A 389 7.79 -3.16 6.87
C GLN A 389 7.96 -2.89 8.36
N PRO A 390 6.85 -2.85 9.13
CA PRO A 390 6.90 -2.66 10.58
C PRO A 390 7.82 -3.67 11.29
N GLU A 391 7.93 -4.89 10.76
CA GLU A 391 8.81 -5.95 11.28
C GLU A 391 10.30 -5.60 11.22
N HIS A 392 10.71 -4.76 10.28
CA HIS A 392 12.12 -4.42 10.08
C HIS A 392 12.57 -3.31 11.04
N ILE A 393 11.65 -2.41 11.44
CA ILE A 393 11.98 -1.18 12.17
C ILE A 393 12.78 -1.42 13.45
N PRO A 394 12.44 -2.36 14.35
CA PRO A 394 13.22 -2.56 15.58
C PRO A 394 14.69 -2.93 15.31
N ALA A 395 14.92 -3.80 14.33
CA ALA A 395 16.25 -4.25 13.97
C ALA A 395 17.03 -3.17 13.19
N ILE A 396 16.35 -2.40 12.34
CA ILE A 396 16.93 -1.24 11.65
C ILE A 396 17.34 -0.17 12.67
N ASN A 397 16.46 0.22 13.60
CA ASN A 397 16.75 1.21 14.62
C ASN A 397 17.93 0.77 15.51
N SER A 398 18.00 -0.52 15.86
CA SER A 398 19.15 -1.09 16.60
C SER A 398 20.46 -0.95 15.81
N LEU A 399 20.46 -1.27 14.51
CA LEU A 399 21.61 -1.09 13.63
C LEU A 399 21.98 0.40 13.47
N CYS A 400 21.00 1.28 13.35
CA CYS A 400 21.20 2.72 13.28
C CYS A 400 21.90 3.24 14.54
N ASN A 401 21.39 2.85 15.72
CA ASN A 401 21.98 3.24 17.00
C ASN A 401 23.40 2.68 17.22
N GLN A 402 23.73 1.55 16.59
CA GLN A 402 25.06 0.94 16.70
C GLN A 402 26.09 1.53 15.72
N PHE A 403 25.70 1.79 14.47
CA PHE A 403 26.62 2.16 13.39
C PHE A 403 26.60 3.63 13.00
N PHE A 404 25.58 4.39 13.43
CA PHE A 404 25.48 5.83 13.22
C PHE A 404 25.57 6.52 14.60
N TRP A 405 24.45 6.93 15.19
CA TRP A 405 24.38 7.57 16.50
C TRP A 405 23.11 7.17 17.26
N PRO A 406 23.08 7.29 18.60
CA PRO A 406 21.91 6.91 19.39
C PRO A 406 20.72 7.85 19.13
N GLY A 407 19.51 7.30 19.27
CA GLY A 407 18.26 8.06 19.20
C GLY A 407 17.65 8.14 17.79
N ILE A 408 18.18 7.39 16.83
CA ILE A 408 17.60 7.31 15.48
C ILE A 408 16.36 6.42 15.51
N ASP A 409 15.23 6.96 15.07
CA ASP A 409 14.00 6.22 14.82
C ASP A 409 13.56 6.37 13.36
N LEU A 410 13.45 5.25 12.65
CA LEU A 410 13.02 5.21 11.25
C LEU A 410 11.56 4.78 11.08
N THR A 411 10.74 4.83 12.13
CA THR A 411 9.31 4.50 12.06
C THR A 411 8.56 5.35 11.03
N GLU A 412 8.95 6.61 10.81
CA GLU A 412 8.34 7.50 9.80
C GLU A 412 8.45 6.98 8.37
N SER A 413 9.48 6.18 8.07
CA SER A 413 9.67 5.57 6.75
C SER A 413 8.53 4.64 6.33
N LEU A 414 7.70 4.17 7.27
CA LEU A 414 6.51 3.38 6.99
C LEU A 414 5.41 4.17 6.27
N GLN A 415 5.46 5.51 6.30
CA GLN A 415 4.53 6.35 5.55
C GLN A 415 4.80 6.29 4.04
N TYR A 416 6.06 6.18 3.65
CA TYR A 416 6.53 6.17 2.25
C TYR A 416 7.39 4.93 1.93
N PRO A 417 6.83 3.71 2.04
CA PRO A 417 7.60 2.47 1.86
C PRO A 417 8.16 2.31 0.45
N ASP A 418 7.57 2.96 -0.57
CA ASP A 418 8.06 2.97 -1.95
C ASP A 418 9.47 3.54 -2.09
N PHE A 419 9.84 4.43 -1.17
CA PHE A 419 11.14 5.12 -1.14
C PHE A 419 12.11 4.45 -0.17
N SER A 420 11.95 3.15 0.04
CA SER A 420 12.82 2.36 0.90
C SER A 420 13.27 1.09 0.21
N CYS A 421 14.46 0.62 0.56
CA CYS A 421 14.99 -0.65 0.11
C CYS A 421 15.68 -1.35 1.28
N VAL A 422 15.17 -2.51 1.70
CA VAL A 422 15.74 -3.34 2.77
C VAL A 422 16.23 -4.65 2.14
N ALA A 423 17.53 -4.92 2.28
CA ALA A 423 18.17 -6.15 1.85
C ALA A 423 18.22 -7.15 3.00
N LEU A 424 17.62 -8.32 2.78
CA LEU A 424 17.51 -9.41 3.72
C LEU A 424 18.26 -10.64 3.21
N TYR A 425 19.02 -11.28 4.08
CA TYR A 425 19.45 -12.67 3.88
C TYR A 425 18.72 -13.54 4.88
N LYS A 426 17.79 -14.37 4.41
CA LYS A 426 16.82 -15.04 5.29
C LYS A 426 16.07 -13.97 6.11
N ARG A 427 16.18 -13.97 7.44
CA ARG A 427 15.59 -12.97 8.35
C ARG A 427 16.60 -11.91 8.83
N LEU A 428 17.86 -12.02 8.42
CA LEU A 428 18.92 -11.09 8.79
C LEU A 428 18.91 -9.88 7.86
N ILE A 429 18.82 -8.68 8.43
CA ILE A 429 19.03 -7.43 7.68
C ILE A 429 20.52 -7.27 7.39
N ILE A 430 20.86 -7.30 6.11
CA ILE A 430 22.23 -7.16 5.62
C ILE A 430 22.50 -5.76 5.07
N GLY A 431 21.46 -5.02 4.70
CA GLY A 431 21.55 -3.63 4.29
C GLY A 431 20.17 -2.97 4.24
N PHE A 432 20.16 -1.65 4.30
CA PHE A 432 18.95 -0.85 4.09
C PHE A 432 19.32 0.50 3.50
N ALA A 433 18.38 1.10 2.78
CA ALA A 433 18.47 2.45 2.25
C ALA A 433 17.10 3.13 2.31
N PHE A 434 17.08 4.39 2.73
CA PHE A 434 15.87 5.19 2.89
C PHE A 434 16.00 6.52 2.17
N LEU A 435 14.92 6.92 1.51
CA LEU A 435 14.76 8.21 0.87
C LEU A 435 13.48 8.86 1.40
N VAL A 436 13.59 10.10 1.82
CA VAL A 436 12.49 10.95 2.27
C VAL A 436 12.01 11.77 1.07
N PRO A 437 10.79 11.55 0.57
CA PRO A 437 10.26 12.33 -0.53
C PRO A 437 9.85 13.74 -0.09
N ASP A 438 9.78 14.68 -1.04
CA ASP A 438 9.22 16.03 -0.84
C ASP A 438 9.89 16.88 0.25
N VAL A 439 11.21 16.75 0.47
CA VAL A 439 11.91 17.63 1.43
C VAL A 439 11.85 19.09 0.99
N LYS A 440 11.95 19.32 -0.32
CA LYS A 440 11.54 20.58 -0.96
C LYS A 440 10.64 20.27 -2.15
N HIS A 441 10.02 21.30 -2.74
CA HIS A 441 9.10 21.16 -3.88
C HIS A 441 9.63 20.29 -5.03
N THR A 442 10.95 20.24 -5.23
CA THR A 442 11.60 19.49 -6.32
C THR A 442 12.67 18.49 -5.85
N GLU A 443 12.88 18.36 -4.54
CA GLU A 443 14.02 17.62 -3.98
C GLU A 443 13.58 16.48 -3.07
N ASN A 444 14.23 15.33 -3.27
CA ASN A 444 14.19 14.18 -2.40
C ASN A 444 15.51 14.05 -1.64
N TYR A 445 15.46 13.50 -0.42
CA TYR A 445 16.65 13.37 0.42
C TYR A 445 16.92 11.91 0.78
N ILE A 446 18.11 11.39 0.48
CA ILE A 446 18.52 10.07 0.98
C ILE A 446 18.99 10.24 2.43
N SER A 447 18.22 9.71 3.37
CA SER A 447 18.47 9.86 4.80
C SER A 447 19.55 8.90 5.31
N PHE A 448 19.41 7.61 5.00
CA PHE A 448 20.33 6.59 5.48
C PHE A 448 20.60 5.55 4.40
N VAL A 449 21.86 5.17 4.25
CA VAL A 449 22.30 4.02 3.45
C VAL A 449 23.27 3.20 4.29
N PHE A 450 22.95 1.94 4.51
CA PHE A 450 23.75 1.05 5.33
C PHE A 450 23.94 -0.31 4.68
N THR A 451 25.16 -0.84 4.77
CA THR A 451 25.45 -2.25 4.45
C THR A 451 26.36 -2.81 5.51
N ARG A 452 25.99 -3.98 6.04
CA ARG A 452 26.68 -4.65 7.13
C ARG A 452 28.14 -4.95 6.73
N PRO A 453 29.15 -4.72 7.59
CA PRO A 453 30.57 -4.83 7.22
C PRO A 453 30.97 -6.12 6.47
N GLY A 454 30.53 -7.30 6.92
CA GLY A 454 30.80 -8.59 6.25
C GLY A 454 30.05 -8.83 4.93
N TRP A 455 29.22 -7.88 4.51
CA TRP A 455 28.37 -7.94 3.32
C TRP A 455 28.70 -6.81 2.32
N ARG A 456 29.75 -6.01 2.59
CA ARG A 456 30.22 -4.93 1.71
C ARG A 456 30.95 -5.49 0.48
N ASN A 457 31.24 -4.61 -0.49
CA ASN A 457 31.97 -4.93 -1.73
C ASN A 457 31.30 -5.99 -2.62
N CYS A 458 29.97 -6.11 -2.52
CA CYS A 458 29.15 -7.08 -3.28
C CYS A 458 27.98 -6.39 -4.00
N SER A 459 28.13 -5.11 -4.33
CA SER A 459 27.13 -4.31 -5.08
C SER A 459 25.73 -4.21 -4.44
N ILE A 460 25.57 -4.56 -3.16
CA ILE A 460 24.28 -4.47 -2.44
C ILE A 460 23.83 -3.01 -2.35
N ALA A 461 24.69 -2.13 -1.80
CA ALA A 461 24.42 -0.69 -1.73
C ALA A 461 24.19 -0.08 -3.12
N LYS A 462 24.93 -0.55 -4.13
CA LYS A 462 24.74 -0.12 -5.52
C LYS A 462 23.32 -0.40 -5.99
N PHE A 463 22.80 -1.60 -5.77
CA PHE A 463 21.41 -1.92 -6.13
C PHE A 463 20.39 -1.11 -5.33
N MET A 464 20.59 -0.94 -4.02
CA MET A 464 19.67 -0.17 -3.17
C MET A 464 19.56 1.29 -3.64
N VAL A 465 20.70 1.95 -3.86
CA VAL A 465 20.75 3.34 -4.36
C VAL A 465 20.16 3.43 -5.77
N TYR A 466 20.49 2.49 -6.66
CA TYR A 466 19.88 2.41 -8.00
C TYR A 466 18.34 2.35 -7.93
N HIS A 467 17.79 1.53 -7.03
CA HIS A 467 16.35 1.41 -6.85
C HIS A 467 15.72 2.74 -6.37
N LEU A 468 16.30 3.38 -5.35
CA LEU A 468 15.83 4.67 -4.83
C LEU A 468 15.87 5.78 -5.89
N ILE A 469 16.90 5.77 -6.73
CA ILE A 469 17.03 6.68 -7.85
C ILE A 469 15.93 6.41 -8.91
N GLN A 470 15.60 5.14 -9.15
CA GLN A 470 14.56 4.77 -10.12
C GLN A 470 13.14 5.07 -9.61
N THR A 471 12.90 5.09 -8.31
CA THR A 471 11.58 5.43 -7.74
C THR A 471 11.33 6.94 -7.71
N SER A 472 12.39 7.76 -7.76
CA SER A 472 12.34 9.23 -7.69
C SER A 472 12.49 9.91 -9.07
N LEU A 473 11.93 9.33 -10.13
CA LEU A 473 12.02 9.89 -11.49
C LEU A 473 11.45 11.33 -11.55
N GLY A 474 12.23 12.25 -12.12
CA GLY A 474 11.84 13.65 -12.34
C GLY A 474 12.00 14.58 -11.14
N ARG A 475 12.77 14.17 -10.12
CA ARG A 475 13.12 15.00 -8.97
C ARG A 475 14.61 14.89 -8.67
N ASP A 476 15.17 15.97 -8.15
CA ASP A 476 16.56 16.00 -7.71
C ASP A 476 16.72 15.17 -6.43
N ILE A 477 17.86 14.51 -6.30
CA ILE A 477 18.16 13.70 -5.11
C ILE A 477 19.36 14.30 -4.41
N THR A 478 19.22 14.58 -3.12
CA THR A 478 20.25 15.17 -2.29
C THR A 478 20.65 14.23 -1.16
N LEU A 479 21.90 14.32 -0.70
CA LEU A 479 22.41 13.52 0.41
C LEU A 479 23.62 14.17 1.09
N HIS A 480 23.84 13.85 2.36
CA HIS A 480 25.05 14.21 3.11
C HIS A 480 25.94 12.99 3.35
N VAL A 481 27.25 13.17 3.18
CA VAL A 481 28.24 12.09 3.39
C VAL A 481 29.43 12.65 4.15
N SER A 482 29.85 11.99 5.22
CA SER A 482 31.09 12.35 5.91
C SER A 482 32.28 12.28 4.95
N ILE A 483 33.19 13.26 5.06
CA ILE A 483 34.34 13.41 4.16
C ILE A 483 35.22 12.15 4.12
N ASN A 484 35.33 11.43 5.24
CA ASN A 484 36.16 10.23 5.35
C ASN A 484 35.44 8.94 4.91
N ASN A 485 34.16 9.02 4.53
CA ASN A 485 33.36 7.84 4.24
C ASN A 485 33.61 7.35 2.80
N PRO A 486 34.04 6.09 2.60
CA PRO A 486 34.29 5.53 1.26
C PRO A 486 33.02 5.43 0.39
N ALA A 487 31.82 5.58 0.98
CA ALA A 487 30.57 5.63 0.24
C ALA A 487 30.51 6.77 -0.78
N LEU A 488 31.32 7.83 -0.63
CA LEU A 488 31.40 8.91 -1.60
C LEU A 488 31.67 8.41 -3.03
N PHE A 489 32.56 7.43 -3.19
CA PHE A 489 32.86 6.83 -4.48
C PHE A 489 31.66 6.10 -5.09
N LEU A 490 30.82 5.49 -4.26
CA LEU A 490 29.57 4.86 -4.72
C LEU A 490 28.62 5.91 -5.29
N TYR A 491 28.43 7.03 -4.59
CA TYR A 491 27.54 8.09 -5.05
C TYR A 491 28.07 8.76 -6.33
N GLN A 492 29.37 9.00 -6.42
CA GLN A 492 29.99 9.52 -7.64
C GLN A 492 29.76 8.59 -8.86
N GLN A 493 29.78 7.27 -8.67
CA GLN A 493 29.46 6.31 -9.75
C GLN A 493 28.03 6.44 -10.28
N PHE A 494 27.09 6.96 -9.47
CA PHE A 494 25.71 7.23 -9.89
C PHE A 494 25.53 8.63 -10.48
N GLY A 495 26.57 9.45 -10.51
CA GLY A 495 26.54 10.81 -11.04
C GLY A 495 26.23 11.89 -10.00
N PHE A 496 26.26 11.59 -8.70
CA PHE A 496 26.14 12.62 -7.68
C PHE A 496 27.35 13.56 -7.73
N LYS A 497 27.08 14.87 -7.82
CA LYS A 497 28.08 15.92 -7.76
C LYS A 497 28.13 16.49 -6.35
N VAL A 498 29.34 16.81 -5.87
CA VAL A 498 29.52 17.56 -4.62
C VAL A 498 29.26 19.03 -4.91
N GLU A 499 28.25 19.61 -4.27
CA GLU A 499 27.94 21.03 -4.41
C GLU A 499 28.67 21.86 -3.36
N ASN A 500 28.51 21.48 -2.09
CA ASN A 500 29.01 22.25 -0.96
C ASN A 500 29.67 21.34 0.09
N VAL A 501 30.59 21.92 0.87
CA VAL A 501 31.13 21.30 2.08
C VAL A 501 30.46 21.95 3.28
N VAL A 502 29.77 21.15 4.09
CA VAL A 502 29.11 21.60 5.31
C VAL A 502 30.01 21.28 6.49
N LEU A 503 30.51 22.33 7.15
CA LEU A 503 31.33 22.19 8.35
C LEU A 503 30.44 21.80 9.54
N ASP A 504 30.99 21.00 10.45
CA ASP A 504 30.36 20.53 11.70
C ASP A 504 28.94 19.95 11.58
N PHE A 505 28.57 19.45 10.41
CA PHE A 505 27.26 18.84 10.16
C PHE A 505 26.93 17.71 11.14
N TYR A 506 27.92 16.87 11.46
CA TYR A 506 27.73 15.73 12.36
C TYR A 506 28.07 16.03 13.83
N ASP A 507 28.45 17.26 14.18
CA ASP A 507 28.90 17.60 15.53
C ASP A 507 27.79 17.44 16.59
N LYS A 508 26.53 17.68 16.17
CA LYS A 508 25.34 17.47 17.01
C LYS A 508 25.00 15.98 17.22
N TYR A 509 25.56 15.09 16.42
CA TYR A 509 25.16 13.67 16.36
C TYR A 509 26.26 12.71 16.84
N PHE A 510 27.54 13.02 16.57
CA PHE A 510 28.63 12.15 17.00
C PHE A 510 28.86 12.25 18.50
N ARG A 511 29.14 11.09 19.11
CA ARG A 511 29.77 11.05 20.42
C ARG A 511 31.20 11.57 20.29
N THR A 512 31.73 12.18 21.34
CA THR A 512 33.11 12.70 21.43
C THR A 512 34.21 11.66 21.11
N ASP A 513 33.83 10.39 21.01
CA ASP A 513 34.70 9.23 20.97
C ASP A 513 34.95 8.72 19.53
N VAL A 514 34.24 9.27 18.53
CA VAL A 514 34.30 8.79 17.13
C VAL A 514 35.38 9.55 16.35
N GLN A 515 36.29 8.83 15.69
CA GLN A 515 37.37 9.39 14.86
C GLN A 515 36.91 9.84 13.46
N ASP A 516 35.61 9.81 13.17
CA ASP A 516 35.08 10.22 11.89
C ASP A 516 35.05 11.74 11.75
N SER A 517 35.20 12.23 10.52
CA SER A 517 35.14 13.66 10.24
C SER A 517 33.74 14.19 10.52
N LYS A 518 33.68 15.27 11.32
CA LYS A 518 32.44 16.01 11.65
C LYS A 518 31.85 16.75 10.46
N HIS A 519 32.65 16.97 9.42
CA HIS A 519 32.26 17.66 8.21
C HIS A 519 31.60 16.71 7.21
N ALA A 520 30.68 17.24 6.41
CA ALA A 520 29.95 16.49 5.39
C ALA A 520 30.07 17.14 4.00
N PHE A 521 30.18 16.32 2.96
CA PHE A 521 29.88 16.74 1.60
C PHE A 521 28.38 16.71 1.38
N PHE A 522 27.84 17.83 0.88
CA PHE A 522 26.50 17.89 0.33
C PHE A 522 26.56 17.52 -1.15
N CYS A 523 25.89 16.43 -1.50
CA CYS A 523 25.88 15.89 -2.85
C CYS A 523 24.48 16.00 -3.45
N ARG A 524 24.39 16.41 -4.72
CA ARG A 524 23.14 16.44 -5.50
C ARG A 524 23.29 15.61 -6.77
N LEU A 525 22.21 14.89 -7.11
CA LEU A 525 21.97 14.29 -8.42
C LEU A 525 20.85 15.08 -9.08
N GLU A 526 21.21 15.89 -10.07
CA GLU A 526 20.28 16.65 -10.92
C GLU A 526 19.58 15.72 -11.92
N ARG A 527 18.26 15.85 -12.10
CA ARG A 527 17.49 14.96 -12.99
C ARG A 527 16.43 15.61 -13.87
#